data_AF-A0A2S7IUI6-F1
#
_entry.id   AF-A0A2S7IUI6-F1
#
_cell.length_a   1.000
_cell.length_b   1.000
_cell.length_c   1.000
_cell.angle_alpha   90.00
_cell.angle_beta   90.00
_cell.angle_gamma   90.00
#
_symmetry.space_group_name_H-M   'P 1'
#
loop_
_entity.id
_entity.type
_entity.pdbx_description
1 polymer ?
#
loop_
_entity_poly.entity_id
_entity_poly.type
_entity_poly.pdbx_seq_one_letter_code
_entity_poly.pdbx_strand_id
1 'polypeptide(L)'
;MNNALQMKVCSKCNISKPLDRFGAHKRTQDRLNYHCKDCINAQSKIYKSRASKPCRIEGCTKFATGHGYCSKHYSRLLRNGSPVGGGTMIGAPMEFIKTVALPYTGDDCLEWPFARLKNGYTSFKYNGEVMAHRVVCKMAHGYPKVGMNVVAHSCGNGHLGCVNPRHLRWATQKENMQEMVMHGRARNQFTSVFKATEVKP
;
A
#
# COMPACT_ATOMS: atom_id res chain seq x y z
N MET A 1 -63.07 -2.24 -22.45
CA MET A 1 -61.76 -2.75 -22.93
C MET A 1 -61.00 -3.27 -21.72
N ASN A 2 -60.70 -4.57 -21.68
CA ASN A 2 -60.06 -5.24 -20.54
C ASN A 2 -58.67 -4.65 -20.29
N ASN A 3 -58.55 -3.88 -19.20
CA ASN A 3 -57.27 -3.38 -18.70
C ASN A 3 -56.55 -4.52 -18.00
N ALA A 4 -55.97 -5.44 -18.79
CA ALA A 4 -55.19 -6.55 -18.25
C ALA A 4 -53.99 -5.97 -17.49
N LEU A 5 -53.96 -6.15 -16.17
CA LEU A 5 -52.81 -5.82 -15.33
C LEU A 5 -51.59 -6.53 -15.91
N GLN A 6 -50.62 -5.76 -16.41
CA GLN A 6 -49.38 -6.31 -16.92
C GLN A 6 -48.64 -7.02 -15.78
N MET A 7 -48.17 -8.24 -16.05
CA MET A 7 -47.56 -9.12 -15.05
C MET A 7 -46.09 -9.37 -15.36
N LYS A 8 -45.27 -9.54 -14.31
CA LYS A 8 -43.86 -9.94 -14.39
C LYS A 8 -43.56 -11.02 -13.34
N VAL A 9 -42.73 -11.98 -13.72
CA VAL A 9 -42.25 -13.02 -12.80
C VAL A 9 -41.05 -12.50 -12.01
N CYS A 10 -41.12 -12.61 -10.69
CA CYS A 10 -39.98 -12.30 -9.82
C CYS A 10 -38.96 -13.44 -9.84
N SER A 11 -37.70 -13.15 -10.22
CA SER A 11 -36.64 -14.18 -10.29
C SER A 11 -36.19 -14.74 -8.93
N LYS A 12 -36.67 -14.16 -7.82
CA LYS A 12 -36.33 -14.60 -6.45
C LYS A 12 -37.35 -15.56 -5.83
N CYS A 13 -38.64 -15.24 -5.94
CA CYS A 13 -39.73 -16.09 -5.41
C CYS A 13 -40.46 -16.89 -6.48
N ASN A 14 -40.16 -16.65 -7.77
CA ASN A 14 -40.76 -17.29 -8.92
C ASN A 14 -42.28 -17.12 -9.05
N ILE A 15 -42.84 -16.05 -8.45
CA ILE A 15 -44.27 -15.73 -8.51
C ILE A 15 -44.52 -14.63 -9.54
N SER A 16 -45.57 -14.79 -10.36
CA SER A 16 -46.09 -13.77 -11.26
C SER A 16 -46.84 -12.70 -10.47
N LYS A 17 -46.40 -11.44 -10.58
CA LYS A 17 -47.00 -10.30 -9.86
C LYS A 17 -47.23 -9.12 -10.81
N PRO A 18 -48.17 -8.20 -10.51
CA PRO A 18 -48.35 -7.02 -11.33
C PRO A 18 -47.11 -6.11 -11.30
N LEU A 19 -46.91 -5.32 -12.36
CA LEU A 19 -45.71 -4.48 -12.51
C LEU A 19 -45.51 -3.48 -11.35
N ASP A 20 -46.58 -3.03 -10.69
CA ASP A 20 -46.53 -2.14 -9.52
C ASP A 20 -45.79 -2.76 -8.31
N ARG A 21 -45.67 -4.10 -8.28
CA ARG A 21 -44.93 -4.84 -7.26
C ARG A 21 -43.43 -4.89 -7.52
N PHE A 22 -42.94 -4.25 -8.57
CA PHE A 22 -41.51 -4.13 -8.88
C PHE A 22 -41.06 -2.68 -8.74
N GLY A 23 -39.84 -2.46 -8.23
CA GLY A 23 -39.24 -1.13 -8.17
C GLY A 23 -38.63 -0.73 -9.51
N ALA A 24 -38.40 0.56 -9.73
CA ALA A 24 -37.71 1.04 -10.93
C ALA A 24 -36.23 0.61 -10.95
N HIS A 25 -35.71 0.26 -12.13
CA HIS A 25 -34.32 -0.11 -12.33
C HIS A 25 -33.82 0.35 -13.71
N LYS A 26 -32.89 1.31 -13.73
CA LYS A 26 -32.50 2.01 -14.98
C LYS A 26 -31.78 1.13 -16.02
N ARG A 27 -31.22 -0.01 -15.62
CA ARG A 27 -30.39 -0.87 -16.48
C ARG A 27 -31.15 -2.03 -17.13
N THR A 28 -32.44 -2.22 -16.81
CA THR A 28 -33.26 -3.30 -17.37
C THR A 28 -34.12 -2.79 -18.52
N GLN A 29 -34.37 -3.64 -19.51
CA GLN A 29 -35.16 -3.31 -20.71
C GLN A 29 -36.56 -2.80 -20.37
N ASP A 30 -37.21 -3.41 -19.38
CA ASP A 30 -38.55 -3.04 -18.89
C ASP A 30 -38.52 -1.94 -17.81
N ARG A 31 -37.34 -1.39 -17.50
CA ARG A 31 -37.09 -0.41 -16.44
C ARG A 31 -37.56 -0.84 -15.04
N LEU A 32 -37.79 -2.13 -14.82
CA LEU A 32 -38.24 -2.70 -13.56
C LEU A 32 -37.20 -3.65 -12.97
N ASN A 33 -37.18 -3.75 -11.65
CA ASN A 33 -36.29 -4.65 -10.92
C ASN A 33 -36.60 -6.12 -11.27
N TYR A 34 -35.60 -7.00 -11.14
CA TYR A 34 -35.76 -8.45 -11.30
C TYR A 34 -36.55 -9.06 -10.12
N HIS A 35 -36.43 -8.45 -8.94
CA HIS A 35 -37.08 -8.90 -7.71
C HIS A 35 -38.29 -8.04 -7.37
N CYS A 36 -39.35 -8.66 -6.84
CA CYS A 36 -40.50 -7.92 -6.32
C CYS A 36 -40.14 -7.17 -5.03
N LYS A 37 -40.89 -6.12 -4.71
CA LYS A 37 -40.74 -5.28 -3.52
C LYS A 37 -40.70 -6.11 -2.23
N ASP A 38 -41.51 -7.17 -2.14
CA ASP A 38 -41.54 -8.05 -0.97
C ASP A 38 -40.21 -8.81 -0.77
N CYS A 39 -39.67 -9.38 -1.85
CA CYS A 39 -38.38 -10.08 -1.82
C CYS A 39 -37.25 -9.11 -1.47
N ILE A 40 -37.26 -7.90 -2.03
CA ILE A 40 -36.28 -6.85 -1.71
C ILE A 40 -36.40 -6.43 -0.24
N ASN A 41 -37.62 -6.27 0.28
CA ASN A 41 -37.87 -5.91 1.67
C ASN A 41 -37.41 -7.01 2.64
N ALA A 42 -37.72 -8.28 2.32
CA ALA A 42 -37.26 -9.42 3.10
C ALA A 42 -35.72 -9.51 3.13
N GLN A 43 -35.07 -9.33 1.97
CA GLN A 43 -33.62 -9.29 1.88
C GLN A 43 -33.02 -8.11 2.65
N SER A 44 -33.67 -6.94 2.61
CA SER A 44 -33.25 -5.75 3.35
C SER A 44 -33.35 -5.95 4.87
N LYS A 45 -34.39 -6.65 5.36
CA LYS A 45 -34.51 -7.02 6.79
C LYS A 45 -33.37 -7.95 7.22
N ILE A 46 -33.05 -8.96 6.40
CA ILE A 46 -31.91 -9.87 6.66
C ILE A 46 -30.57 -9.12 6.63
N TYR A 47 -30.38 -8.21 5.66
CA TYR A 47 -29.18 -7.40 5.57
C TYR A 47 -29.03 -6.50 6.80
N LYS A 48 -30.10 -5.80 7.23
CA LYS A 48 -30.10 -4.96 8.43
C LYS A 48 -29.82 -5.76 9.70
N SER A 49 -30.36 -6.98 9.84
CA SER A 49 -30.07 -7.82 11.01
C SER A 49 -28.62 -8.30 11.04
N ARG A 50 -28.02 -8.63 9.89
CA ARG A 50 -26.58 -8.99 9.79
C ARG A 50 -25.65 -7.80 10.00
N ALA A 51 -26.03 -6.63 9.47
CA ALA A 51 -25.32 -5.37 9.62
C ALA A 51 -25.46 -4.74 11.03
N SER A 52 -26.04 -5.44 12.01
CA SER A 52 -26.03 -5.01 13.41
C SER A 52 -24.83 -5.56 14.20
N LYS A 53 -24.14 -6.59 13.68
CA LYS A 53 -22.98 -7.15 14.37
C LYS A 53 -21.77 -6.22 14.22
N PRO A 54 -21.01 -5.93 15.28
CA PRO A 54 -19.80 -5.12 15.16
C PRO A 54 -18.76 -5.84 14.30
N CYS A 55 -17.86 -5.06 13.68
CA CYS A 55 -16.71 -5.60 12.99
C CYS A 55 -15.79 -6.33 13.98
N ARG A 56 -15.25 -7.50 13.59
CA ARG A 56 -14.28 -8.27 14.38
C ARG A 56 -12.89 -7.62 14.55
N ILE A 57 -12.69 -6.42 14.04
CA ILE A 57 -11.41 -5.71 14.17
C ILE A 57 -11.47 -4.84 15.40
N GLU A 58 -10.56 -5.06 16.33
CA GLU A 58 -10.42 -4.25 17.53
C GLU A 58 -10.29 -2.77 17.18
N GLY A 59 -11.00 -1.90 17.91
CA GLY A 59 -11.05 -0.45 17.64
C GLY A 59 -11.90 -0.04 16.42
N CYS A 60 -12.49 -0.97 15.67
CA CYS A 60 -13.39 -0.62 14.56
C CYS A 60 -14.84 -0.45 15.04
N THR A 61 -15.37 0.77 14.97
CA THR A 61 -16.74 1.10 15.37
C THR A 61 -17.80 0.81 14.31
N LYS A 62 -17.40 0.25 13.15
CA LYS A 62 -18.30 -0.03 12.03
C LYS A 62 -18.94 -1.41 12.19
N PHE A 63 -20.13 -1.56 11.63
CA PHE A 63 -20.80 -2.86 11.58
C PHE A 63 -20.29 -3.77 10.45
N ALA A 64 -20.38 -5.08 10.69
CA ALA A 64 -20.00 -6.12 9.76
C ALA A 64 -21.02 -6.26 8.63
N THR A 65 -20.55 -6.27 7.38
CA THR A 65 -21.40 -6.46 6.20
C THR A 65 -21.27 -7.87 5.61
N GLY A 66 -20.24 -8.63 6.00
CA GLY A 66 -20.00 -10.00 5.57
C GLY A 66 -18.80 -10.64 6.29
N HIS A 67 -18.84 -11.95 6.52
CA HIS A 67 -17.76 -12.72 7.18
C HIS A 67 -17.27 -12.16 8.53
N GLY A 68 -18.11 -11.40 9.24
CA GLY A 68 -17.75 -10.75 10.51
C GLY A 68 -16.93 -9.46 10.38
N TYR A 69 -16.75 -8.94 9.16
CA TYR A 69 -15.97 -7.73 8.90
C TYR A 69 -16.83 -6.63 8.29
N CYS A 70 -16.52 -5.36 8.59
CA CYS A 70 -17.11 -4.23 7.88
C CYS A 70 -16.69 -4.26 6.40
N SER A 71 -17.44 -3.58 5.52
CA SER A 71 -17.18 -3.60 4.08
C SER A 71 -15.70 -3.33 3.73
N LYS A 72 -15.06 -2.36 4.41
CA LYS A 72 -13.64 -2.03 4.20
C LYS A 72 -12.69 -3.17 4.59
N HIS A 73 -12.89 -3.78 5.76
CA HIS A 73 -12.08 -4.91 6.24
C HIS A 73 -12.34 -6.19 5.44
N TYR A 74 -13.59 -6.41 5.01
CA TYR A 74 -13.92 -7.53 4.14
C TYR A 74 -13.27 -7.39 2.75
N SER A 75 -13.28 -6.19 2.14
CA SER A 75 -12.56 -5.95 0.89
C SER A 75 -11.05 -6.09 1.02
N ARG A 76 -10.46 -5.76 2.18
CA ARG A 76 -9.03 -5.96 2.44
C ARG A 76 -8.68 -7.44 2.56
N LEU A 77 -9.51 -8.20 3.28
CA LEU A 77 -9.38 -9.65 3.39
C LEU A 77 -9.36 -10.31 2.00
N LEU A 78 -10.30 -9.95 1.12
CA LEU A 78 -10.38 -10.53 -0.23
C LEU A 78 -9.17 -10.18 -1.12
N ARG A 79 -8.58 -8.99 -0.97
CA ARG A 79 -7.46 -8.54 -1.82
C ARG A 79 -6.08 -8.96 -1.30
N ASN A 80 -5.91 -8.91 0.02
CA ASN A 80 -4.60 -8.97 0.66
C ASN A 80 -4.43 -10.18 1.58
N GLY A 81 -5.46 -11.02 1.73
CA GLY A 81 -5.47 -12.15 2.68
C GLY A 81 -5.59 -11.74 4.14
N SER A 82 -5.64 -10.44 4.46
CA SER A 82 -5.75 -9.93 5.82
C SER A 82 -6.83 -8.83 5.93
N PRO A 83 -7.72 -8.88 6.95
CA PRO A 83 -8.72 -7.85 7.17
C PRO A 83 -8.11 -6.57 7.74
N VAL A 84 -6.97 -6.70 8.42
CA VAL A 84 -6.14 -5.61 8.92
C VAL A 84 -5.01 -5.33 7.92
N GLY A 85 -4.65 -4.06 7.82
CA GLY A 85 -3.71 -3.60 6.80
C GLY A 85 -4.38 -2.91 5.62
N GLY A 86 -3.55 -2.40 4.74
CA GLY A 86 -3.91 -1.52 3.63
C GLY A 86 -2.63 -0.94 3.07
N GLY A 87 -2.72 -0.32 1.88
CA GLY A 87 -1.58 0.43 1.36
C GLY A 87 -1.16 1.51 2.35
N THR A 88 0.12 1.86 2.33
CA THR A 88 0.66 3.03 3.02
C THR A 88 -0.26 4.23 2.77
N MET A 89 -0.63 4.95 3.83
CA MET A 89 -1.48 6.12 3.70
C MET A 89 -0.84 7.13 2.74
N ILE A 90 -1.64 7.73 1.85
CA ILE A 90 -1.16 8.75 0.92
C ILE A 90 -0.46 9.84 1.73
N GLY A 91 0.79 10.16 1.36
CA GLY A 91 1.60 11.17 2.05
C GLY A 91 2.43 10.66 3.23
N ALA A 92 2.09 9.52 3.85
CA ALA A 92 2.84 9.01 5.01
C ALA A 92 4.35 8.80 4.76
N PRO A 93 4.81 8.35 3.58
CA PRO A 93 6.25 8.28 3.29
C PRO A 93 6.93 9.65 3.31
N MET A 94 6.27 10.67 2.75
CA MET A 94 6.82 12.02 2.71
C MET A 94 6.79 12.67 4.10
N GLU A 95 5.75 12.40 4.87
CA GLU A 95 5.63 12.85 6.26
C GLU A 95 6.75 12.27 7.12
N PHE A 96 7.02 10.97 7.01
CA PHE A 96 8.16 10.32 7.68
C PHE A 96 9.49 10.96 7.28
N ILE A 97 9.69 11.26 6.00
CA ILE A 97 10.93 11.95 5.56
C ILE A 97 11.07 13.30 6.27
N LYS A 98 10.01 14.11 6.30
CA LYS A 98 10.05 15.46 6.88
C LYS A 98 10.17 15.49 8.41
N THR A 99 9.46 14.59 9.09
CA THR A 99 9.28 14.65 10.55
C THR A 99 10.21 13.70 11.30
N VAL A 100 10.73 12.67 10.63
CA VAL A 100 11.60 11.67 11.24
C VAL A 100 12.96 11.67 10.57
N ALA A 101 13.05 11.45 9.26
CA ALA A 101 14.35 11.21 8.61
C ALA A 101 15.24 12.45 8.53
N LEU A 102 14.71 13.58 8.04
CA LEU A 102 15.48 14.83 7.93
C LEU A 102 15.96 15.39 9.28
N PRO A 103 15.14 15.40 10.36
CA PRO A 103 15.61 15.87 11.66
C PRO A 103 16.39 14.80 12.46
N TYR A 104 16.60 13.59 11.93
CA TYR A 104 17.31 12.53 12.64
C TYR A 104 18.79 12.88 12.83
N THR A 105 19.24 12.98 14.08
CA THR A 105 20.62 13.34 14.45
C THR A 105 21.46 12.17 14.94
N GLY A 106 20.87 10.97 15.10
CA GLY A 106 21.59 9.79 15.54
C GLY A 106 22.57 9.27 14.49
N ASP A 107 23.58 8.52 14.94
CA ASP A 107 24.56 7.86 14.06
C ASP A 107 24.13 6.42 13.70
N ASP A 108 23.04 5.91 14.27
CA ASP A 108 22.51 4.60 13.91
C ASP A 108 21.83 4.61 12.53
N CYS A 109 21.69 3.43 11.92
CA CYS A 109 20.89 3.28 10.71
C CYS A 109 19.41 3.60 11.00
N LEU A 110 18.86 4.56 10.27
CA LEU A 110 17.42 4.82 10.25
C LEU A 110 16.75 3.98 9.17
N GLU A 111 16.00 2.96 9.56
CA GLU A 111 15.32 2.05 8.63
C GLU A 111 14.08 2.68 7.99
N TRP A 112 13.87 2.41 6.69
CA TRP A 112 12.66 2.79 5.96
C TRP A 112 11.48 1.89 6.34
N PRO A 113 10.40 2.42 6.96
CA PRO A 113 9.32 1.60 7.50
C PRO A 113 8.28 1.19 6.45
N PHE A 114 8.46 1.57 5.18
CA PHE A 114 7.50 1.30 4.10
C PHE A 114 8.05 0.27 3.10
N ALA A 115 7.34 0.12 1.97
CA ALA A 115 7.68 -0.86 0.95
C ALA A 115 9.15 -0.75 0.49
N ARG A 116 9.78 -1.92 0.34
CA ARG A 116 11.13 -2.10 -0.21
C ARG A 116 11.06 -2.96 -1.47
N LEU A 117 12.02 -2.77 -2.36
CA LEU A 117 12.23 -3.61 -3.52
C LEU A 117 12.78 -4.98 -3.10
N LYS A 118 12.74 -5.99 -3.99
CA LYS A 118 13.27 -7.34 -3.71
C LYS A 118 14.76 -7.35 -3.34
N ASN A 119 15.52 -6.36 -3.79
CA ASN A 119 16.93 -6.18 -3.47
C ASN A 119 17.16 -5.37 -2.18
N GLY A 120 16.10 -5.09 -1.41
CA GLY A 120 16.13 -4.44 -0.10
C GLY A 120 16.18 -2.91 -0.12
N TYR A 121 16.41 -2.28 -1.29
CA TYR A 121 16.35 -0.82 -1.41
C TYR A 121 14.94 -0.27 -1.20
N THR A 122 14.86 0.95 -0.67
CA THR A 122 13.61 1.67 -0.43
C THR A 122 12.80 1.87 -1.72
N SER A 123 11.48 1.63 -1.68
CA SER A 123 10.57 1.91 -2.79
C SER A 123 9.77 3.18 -2.51
N PHE A 124 10.08 4.26 -3.23
CA PHE A 124 9.40 5.54 -3.14
C PHE A 124 9.65 6.37 -4.40
N LYS A 125 8.71 7.22 -4.82
CA LYS A 125 8.89 8.15 -5.95
C LYS A 125 8.33 9.51 -5.56
N TYR A 126 9.13 10.56 -5.75
CA TYR A 126 8.75 11.93 -5.43
C TYR A 126 9.50 12.93 -6.30
N ASN A 127 8.79 13.84 -6.97
CA ASN A 127 9.36 14.90 -7.80
C ASN A 127 10.48 14.44 -8.75
N GLY A 128 10.25 13.33 -9.46
CA GLY A 128 11.22 12.76 -10.41
C GLY A 128 12.30 11.88 -9.80
N GLU A 129 12.54 11.96 -8.48
CA GLU A 129 13.43 11.04 -7.78
C GLU A 129 12.76 9.70 -7.52
N VAL A 130 13.55 8.64 -7.63
CA VAL A 130 13.19 7.27 -7.26
C VAL A 130 14.00 6.85 -6.04
N MET A 131 13.42 6.02 -5.17
CA MET A 131 13.98 5.58 -3.89
C MET A 131 14.01 6.68 -2.82
N ALA A 132 13.65 6.31 -1.59
CA ALA A 132 13.54 7.25 -0.47
C ALA A 132 14.90 7.85 -0.09
N HIS A 133 15.98 7.06 -0.09
CA HIS A 133 17.31 7.57 0.24
C HIS A 133 17.77 8.68 -0.74
N ARG A 134 17.39 8.62 -2.04
CA ARG A 134 17.70 9.71 -2.99
C ARG A 134 16.93 10.99 -2.65
N VAL A 135 15.66 10.84 -2.30
CA VAL A 135 14.84 11.98 -1.84
C VAL A 135 15.44 12.59 -0.58
N VAL A 136 15.80 11.78 0.43
CA VAL A 136 16.41 12.28 1.67
C VAL A 136 17.76 12.95 1.39
N CYS A 137 18.65 12.32 0.61
CA CYS A 137 19.95 12.89 0.25
C CYS A 137 19.79 14.25 -0.45
N LYS A 138 18.83 14.37 -1.37
CA LYS A 138 18.52 15.61 -2.08
C LYS A 138 18.01 16.71 -1.15
N MET A 139 17.15 16.36 -0.20
CA MET A 139 16.56 17.33 0.74
C MET A 139 17.56 17.75 1.83
N ALA A 140 18.44 16.86 2.27
CA ALA A 140 19.44 17.13 3.29
C ALA A 140 20.69 17.83 2.73
N HIS A 141 21.17 17.41 1.56
CA HIS A 141 22.47 17.82 1.00
C HIS A 141 22.37 18.59 -0.31
N GLY A 142 21.16 18.88 -0.78
CA GLY A 142 20.93 19.58 -2.04
C GLY A 142 21.11 18.69 -3.28
N TYR A 143 21.24 19.32 -4.45
CA TYR A 143 21.37 18.63 -5.74
C TYR A 143 22.78 18.03 -5.91
N PRO A 144 22.91 16.89 -6.63
CA PRO A 144 24.23 16.35 -6.95
C PRO A 144 25.02 17.33 -7.80
N LYS A 145 26.33 17.37 -7.58
CA LYS A 145 27.27 18.00 -8.52
C LYS A 145 27.33 17.19 -9.83
N VAL A 146 27.75 17.82 -10.91
CA VAL A 146 27.92 17.15 -12.22
C VAL A 146 28.78 15.89 -12.05
N GLY A 147 28.29 14.76 -12.54
CA GLY A 147 28.97 13.46 -12.46
C GLY A 147 28.69 12.64 -11.17
N MET A 148 28.05 13.21 -10.15
CA MET A 148 27.77 12.54 -8.88
C MET A 148 26.33 12.00 -8.79
N ASN A 149 25.95 11.14 -9.73
CA ASN A 149 24.56 10.74 -9.94
C ASN A 149 24.07 9.57 -9.05
N VAL A 150 24.90 9.05 -8.15
CA VAL A 150 24.52 7.97 -7.22
C VAL A 150 24.59 8.45 -5.78
N VAL A 151 23.80 7.81 -4.90
CA VAL A 151 23.86 8.06 -3.47
C VAL A 151 24.65 6.93 -2.82
N ALA A 152 25.76 7.30 -2.20
CA ALA A 152 26.61 6.40 -1.44
C ALA A 152 26.12 6.33 0.01
N HIS A 153 26.34 5.17 0.64
CA HIS A 153 25.98 4.90 2.02
C HIS A 153 27.26 4.62 2.81
N SER A 154 27.70 5.57 3.65
CA SER A 154 28.87 5.37 4.51
C SER A 154 28.72 4.24 5.53
N CYS A 155 27.46 3.86 5.82
CA CYS A 155 27.14 2.72 6.68
C CYS A 155 27.13 1.37 5.96
N GLY A 156 27.21 1.32 4.63
CA GLY A 156 27.06 0.10 3.82
C GLY A 156 25.64 -0.52 3.80
N ASN A 157 24.72 -0.04 4.64
CA ASN A 157 23.42 -0.64 4.91
C ASN A 157 22.26 -0.09 4.03
N GLY A 158 22.57 0.53 2.89
CA GLY A 158 21.54 1.01 1.95
C GLY A 158 20.61 -0.09 1.43
N HIS A 159 21.16 -1.30 1.25
CA HIS A 159 20.43 -2.51 0.87
C HIS A 159 19.50 -3.05 1.97
N LEU A 160 19.64 -2.57 3.21
CA LEU A 160 18.70 -2.87 4.31
C LEU A 160 17.64 -1.78 4.45
N GLY A 161 17.69 -0.73 3.64
CA GLY A 161 16.72 0.36 3.63
C GLY A 161 17.09 1.54 4.53
N CYS A 162 18.37 1.75 4.83
CA CYS A 162 18.82 2.94 5.57
C CYS A 162 18.41 4.23 4.82
N VAL A 163 17.91 5.22 5.57
CA VAL A 163 17.59 6.58 5.07
C VAL A 163 18.10 7.69 5.99
N ASN A 164 19.00 7.38 6.93
CA ASN A 164 19.62 8.38 7.79
C ASN A 164 20.40 9.41 6.94
N PRO A 165 20.07 10.72 6.96
CA PRO A 165 20.72 11.73 6.13
C PRO A 165 22.23 11.82 6.35
N ARG A 166 22.73 11.56 7.57
CA ARG A 166 24.17 11.58 7.90
C ARG A 166 24.95 10.44 7.24
N HIS A 167 24.25 9.37 6.83
CA HIS A 167 24.82 8.24 6.10
C HIS A 167 24.78 8.40 4.58
N LEU A 168 24.15 9.45 4.07
CA LEU A 168 23.93 9.65 2.63
C LEU A 168 24.83 10.75 2.10
N ARG A 169 25.41 10.51 0.93
CA ARG A 169 26.09 11.55 0.16
C ARG A 169 25.96 11.31 -1.33
N TRP A 170 26.03 12.37 -2.12
CA TRP A 170 26.22 12.24 -3.56
C TRP A 170 27.63 11.72 -3.86
N ALA A 171 27.70 10.78 -4.79
CA ALA A 171 28.92 10.09 -5.14
C ALA A 171 28.97 9.80 -6.64
N THR A 172 30.19 9.60 -7.13
CA THR A 172 30.39 8.99 -8.46
C THR A 172 30.13 7.48 -8.39
N GLN A 173 29.89 6.85 -9.54
CA GLN A 173 29.74 5.39 -9.57
C GLN A 173 31.02 4.67 -9.08
N LYS A 174 32.18 5.23 -9.38
CA LYS A 174 33.48 4.71 -8.93
C LYS A 174 33.59 4.73 -7.41
N GLU A 175 33.28 5.85 -6.77
CA GLU A 175 33.27 5.98 -5.32
C GLU A 175 32.31 4.99 -4.65
N ASN A 176 31.07 4.88 -5.16
CA ASN A 176 30.08 3.96 -4.61
C ASN A 176 30.51 2.49 -4.76
N MET A 177 31.20 2.14 -5.85
CA MET A 177 31.77 0.81 -6.03
C MET A 177 32.94 0.55 -5.07
N GLN A 178 33.81 1.54 -4.85
CA GLN A 178 34.90 1.44 -3.88
C GLN A 178 34.38 1.23 -2.46
N GLU A 179 33.35 1.96 -2.04
CA GLU A 179 32.68 1.73 -0.75
C GLU A 179 32.04 0.35 -0.67
N MET A 180 31.41 -0.14 -1.75
CA MET A 180 30.88 -1.51 -1.80
C MET A 180 31.98 -2.54 -1.49
N VAL A 181 33.17 -2.37 -2.08
CA VAL A 181 34.33 -3.25 -1.84
C VAL A 181 34.81 -3.13 -0.39
N MET A 182 34.95 -1.91 0.13
CA MET A 182 35.34 -1.66 1.54
C MET A 182 34.37 -2.32 2.53
N HIS A 183 33.07 -2.26 2.26
CA HIS A 183 32.04 -2.92 3.07
C HIS A 183 31.87 -4.42 2.78
N GLY A 184 32.76 -5.02 1.97
CA GLY A 184 32.76 -6.46 1.69
C GLY A 184 31.53 -6.96 0.94
N ARG A 185 30.84 -6.09 0.17
CA ARG A 185 29.61 -6.42 -0.57
C ARG A 185 29.84 -6.75 -2.05
N ALA A 186 31.10 -6.75 -2.49
CA ALA A 186 31.46 -7.13 -3.86
C ALA A 186 31.20 -8.64 -4.09
N ARG A 187 30.57 -8.99 -5.22
CA ARG A 187 30.20 -10.38 -5.56
C ARG A 187 31.35 -11.24 -6.12
N ASN A 188 32.56 -10.69 -6.27
CA ASN A 188 33.67 -11.41 -6.92
C ASN A 188 34.60 -12.09 -5.91
N GLN A 189 34.89 -13.37 -6.16
CA GLN A 189 35.77 -14.25 -5.38
C GLN A 189 37.22 -13.74 -5.22
N PHE A 190 37.66 -12.76 -6.03
CA PHE A 190 39.02 -12.19 -5.97
C PHE A 190 39.25 -11.17 -4.83
N THR A 191 38.19 -10.66 -4.20
CA THR A 191 38.30 -9.59 -3.17
C THR A 191 38.48 -10.11 -1.74
N SER A 192 38.35 -11.43 -1.51
CA SER A 192 38.61 -12.05 -0.21
C SER A 192 40.08 -11.97 0.22
N VAL A 193 41.00 -11.71 -0.72
CA VAL A 193 42.45 -11.70 -0.49
C VAL A 193 42.97 -10.37 0.11
N PHE A 194 42.25 -9.25 -0.09
CA PHE A 194 42.68 -7.94 0.42
C PHE A 194 42.35 -7.70 1.91
N LYS A 195 41.66 -8.63 2.58
CA LYS A 195 41.39 -8.55 4.03
C LYS A 195 42.63 -8.70 4.91
N ALA A 196 43.79 -9.07 4.36
CA ALA A 196 44.98 -9.41 5.14
C ALA A 196 46.07 -8.32 5.21
N THR A 197 45.91 -7.17 4.55
CA THR A 197 46.98 -6.16 4.49
C THR A 197 46.47 -4.75 4.79
N GLU A 198 46.03 -4.52 6.02
CA GLU A 198 46.11 -3.18 6.61
C GLU A 198 46.89 -3.31 7.93
N VAL A 199 48.19 -3.03 7.81
CA VAL A 199 49.08 -2.73 8.94
C VAL A 199 48.57 -1.43 9.56
N LYS A 200 48.11 -1.51 10.81
CA LYS A 200 47.86 -0.32 11.64
C LYS A 200 49.18 0.39 11.93
N PRO A 201 49.19 1.74 11.98
CA PRO A 201 50.29 2.49 12.59
C PRO A 201 50.41 2.15 14.09
#